data_AF-A0A8B7QSB8-F1
#
_entry.id   AF-A0A8B7QSB8-F1
#
_cell.length_a   1.000
_cell.length_b   1.000
_cell.length_c   1.000
_cell.angle_alpha   90.00
_cell.angle_beta   90.00
_cell.angle_gamma   90.00
#
_symmetry.space_group_name_H-M   'P 1'
#
loop_
_entity.id
_entity.type
_entity.pdbx_description
1 polymer ?
#
loop_
_entity_poly.entity_id
_entity_poly.type
_entity_poly.pdbx_seq_one_letter_code
_entity_poly.pdbx_strand_id
1 'polypeptide(L)'
;LFPAILNLASNAHISTNATCGEKGPEMFCKLVEHVPGRPVRNAQCRICDGSSANPKERHPISNAIDGTNNWWQSPSIQNGREYHWVTITMDLRQVKLSGIQK
;
A
#
# COMPACT_ATOMS: atom_id res chain seq x y z
N LEU A 1 30.94 16.36 6.22
CA LEU A 1 29.96 15.74 7.14
C LEU A 1 28.71 15.45 6.31
N PHE A 2 28.32 14.19 6.13
CA PHE A 2 27.06 13.83 5.45
C PHE A 2 25.93 13.75 6.49
N PRO A 3 24.68 14.08 6.14
CA PRO A 3 23.56 13.93 7.06
C PRO A 3 23.37 12.46 7.44
N ALA A 4 22.77 12.22 8.62
CA ALA A 4 22.41 10.89 9.07
C ALA A 4 21.50 10.20 8.04
N ILE A 5 21.68 8.90 7.85
CA ILE A 5 20.80 8.09 7.01
C ILE A 5 19.41 8.08 7.67
N LEU A 6 18.40 8.48 6.90
CA LEU A 6 17.02 8.62 7.35
C LEU A 6 16.07 8.08 6.28
N ASN A 7 14.97 7.46 6.71
CA ASN A 7 13.86 7.13 5.81
C ASN A 7 13.06 8.41 5.48
N LEU A 8 13.23 8.92 4.25
CA LEU A 8 12.54 10.12 3.80
C LEU A 8 11.03 9.91 3.64
N ALA A 9 10.58 8.66 3.44
CA ALA A 9 9.18 8.36 3.20
C ALA A 9 8.30 8.67 4.42
N SER A 10 8.83 8.53 5.64
CA SER A 10 8.09 8.72 6.89
C SER A 10 7.51 10.13 7.07
N ASN A 11 8.09 11.13 6.41
CA ASN A 11 7.61 12.53 6.44
C ASN A 11 7.06 13.00 5.09
N ALA A 12 6.98 12.11 4.11
CA ALA A 12 6.49 12.44 2.78
C ALA A 12 4.96 12.49 2.75
N HIS A 13 4.42 13.27 1.82
CA HIS A 13 3.03 13.14 1.44
C HIS A 13 2.89 12.09 0.35
N ILE A 14 2.15 11.01 0.64
CA ILE A 14 1.94 9.91 -0.30
C ILE A 14 0.50 9.88 -0.79
N SER A 15 0.30 9.62 -2.08
CA SER A 15 -1.00 9.41 -2.70
C SER A 15 -0.93 8.29 -3.73
N THR A 16 -2.08 7.75 -4.10
CA THR A 16 -2.22 6.71 -5.13
C THR A 16 -3.45 6.98 -5.98
N ASN A 17 -3.48 6.49 -7.21
CA ASN A 17 -4.66 6.59 -8.07
C ASN A 17 -5.77 5.60 -7.70
N ALA A 18 -5.46 4.56 -6.93
CA ALA A 18 -6.40 3.51 -6.58
C ALA A 18 -6.02 2.80 -5.28
N THR A 19 -7.00 2.47 -4.44
CA THR A 19 -6.84 1.63 -3.24
C THR A 19 -7.97 0.60 -3.18
N CYS A 20 -7.67 -0.62 -2.72
CA CYS A 20 -8.71 -1.64 -2.56
C CYS A 20 -9.82 -1.15 -1.63
N GLY A 21 -11.05 -1.58 -1.90
CA GLY A 21 -12.18 -1.28 -1.01
C GLY A 21 -12.75 0.13 -1.12
N GLU A 22 -12.27 0.98 -2.04
CA GLU A 22 -12.81 2.35 -2.24
C GLU A 22 -14.24 2.38 -2.80
N LYS A 23 -14.59 1.39 -3.64
CA LYS A 23 -15.93 1.24 -4.24
C LYS A 23 -16.85 0.28 -3.46
N GLY A 24 -16.41 -0.16 -2.28
CA GLY A 24 -17.06 -1.18 -1.47
C GLY A 24 -16.20 -2.43 -1.28
N PRO A 25 -16.66 -3.41 -0.48
CA PRO A 25 -15.87 -4.59 -0.12
C PRO A 25 -15.46 -5.44 -1.32
N GLU A 26 -14.17 -5.77 -1.41
CA GLU A 26 -13.62 -6.66 -2.45
C GLU A 26 -12.84 -7.83 -1.85
N MET A 27 -12.91 -9.00 -2.49
CA MET A 27 -12.17 -10.18 -2.08
C MET A 27 -10.77 -10.17 -2.69
N PHE A 28 -9.76 -10.48 -1.89
CA PHE A 28 -8.40 -10.77 -2.37
C PHE A 28 -7.89 -12.06 -1.77
N CYS A 29 -6.98 -12.74 -2.47
CA CYS A 29 -6.37 -13.97 -2.00
C CYS A 29 -4.85 -13.86 -2.02
N LYS A 30 -4.21 -14.12 -0.88
CA LYS A 30 -2.76 -14.22 -0.82
C LYS A 30 -2.33 -15.53 -1.49
N LEU A 31 -1.54 -15.40 -2.54
CA LEU A 31 -0.88 -16.52 -3.20
C LEU A 31 0.37 -16.86 -2.36
N VAL A 32 0.23 -17.59 -1.26
CA VAL A 32 1.40 -18.09 -0.51
C VAL A 32 1.52 -19.60 -0.55
N GLU A 33 2.75 -19.99 -0.93
CA GLU A 33 3.46 -21.25 -0.86
C GLU A 33 2.68 -22.55 -1.07
N HIS A 34 2.98 -23.17 -2.21
CA HIS A 34 2.74 -24.58 -2.46
C HIS A 34 3.71 -25.36 -1.56
N VAL A 35 3.39 -25.52 -0.28
CA VAL A 35 4.09 -26.50 0.55
C VAL A 35 3.60 -27.88 0.10
N PRO A 36 4.46 -28.74 -0.49
CA PRO A 36 4.04 -30.07 -0.90
C PRO A 36 3.55 -30.86 0.32
N GLY A 37 2.35 -31.45 0.24
CA GLY A 37 1.83 -32.37 1.26
C GLY A 37 0.76 -31.83 2.21
N ARG A 38 0.30 -30.58 2.08
CA ARG A 38 -0.89 -30.09 2.81
C ARG A 38 -1.96 -29.55 1.86
N PRO A 39 -3.13 -30.21 1.73
CA PRO A 39 -4.25 -29.65 0.98
C PRO A 39 -4.81 -28.44 1.75
N VAL A 40 -4.57 -27.23 1.24
CA VAL A 40 -5.14 -26.00 1.81
C VAL A 40 -6.49 -25.73 1.14
N ARG A 41 -7.59 -26.12 1.77
CA ARG A 41 -8.92 -25.62 1.39
C ARG A 41 -9.05 -24.17 1.87
N ASN A 42 -9.06 -23.20 0.95
CA ASN A 42 -9.51 -21.82 1.13
C ASN A 42 -8.85 -20.95 2.23
N ALA A 43 -7.59 -21.20 2.63
CA ALA A 43 -7.07 -20.57 3.86
C ALA A 43 -6.55 -19.11 3.73
N GLN A 44 -6.52 -18.51 2.53
CA GLN A 44 -5.77 -17.26 2.31
C GLN A 44 -6.54 -16.14 1.61
N CYS A 45 -7.86 -16.25 1.48
CA CYS A 45 -8.71 -15.16 0.97
C CYS A 45 -9.27 -14.32 2.11
N ARG A 46 -9.29 -13.00 1.91
CA ARG A 46 -9.75 -11.97 2.86
C ARG A 46 -10.55 -10.91 2.11
N ILE A 47 -11.22 -10.06 2.87
CA ILE A 47 -11.94 -8.90 2.34
C ILE A 47 -11.04 -7.67 2.55
N CYS A 48 -10.96 -6.82 1.53
CA CYS A 48 -10.54 -5.44 1.68
C CYS A 48 -11.75 -4.53 1.54
N ASP A 49 -11.97 -3.67 2.53
CA ASP A 49 -13.03 -2.69 2.54
C ASP A 49 -12.51 -1.43 3.24
N GLY A 50 -12.37 -0.35 2.46
CA GLY A 50 -11.86 0.94 2.95
C GLY A 50 -12.78 1.60 3.97
N SER A 51 -14.07 1.25 3.97
CA SER A 51 -15.10 1.75 4.87
C SER A 51 -15.39 0.84 6.07
N SER A 52 -14.74 -0.33 6.16
CA SER A 52 -15.00 -1.31 7.20
C SER A 52 -14.72 -0.78 8.60
N ALA A 53 -15.57 -1.18 9.55
CA ALA A 53 -15.34 -0.96 10.96
C ALA A 53 -14.13 -1.76 11.48
N ASN A 54 -13.77 -2.85 10.81
CA ASN A 54 -12.62 -3.68 11.15
C ASN A 54 -11.34 -3.10 10.52
N PRO A 55 -10.37 -2.59 11.31
CA PRO A 55 -9.14 -2.02 10.75
C PRO A 55 -8.30 -3.01 9.95
N LYS A 56 -8.46 -4.32 10.17
CA LYS A 56 -7.70 -5.37 9.46
C LYS A 56 -8.13 -5.54 7.99
N GLU A 57 -9.27 -4.98 7.60
CA GLU A 57 -9.78 -4.98 6.23
C GLU A 57 -9.41 -3.70 5.48
N ARG A 58 -8.80 -2.71 6.17
CA ARG A 58 -8.42 -1.42 5.59
C ARG A 58 -6.93 -1.41 5.24
N HIS A 59 -6.63 -1.09 3.98
CA HIS A 59 -5.25 -1.05 3.46
C HIS A 59 -4.93 0.29 2.77
N PRO A 60 -5.06 1.45 3.46
CA PRO A 60 -4.85 2.77 2.87
C PRO A 60 -3.38 3.02 2.48
N ILE A 61 -3.17 3.98 1.58
CA ILE A 61 -1.83 4.34 1.06
C ILE A 61 -0.86 4.80 2.16
N SER A 62 -1.38 5.36 3.26
CA SER A 62 -0.59 5.76 4.44
C SER A 62 0.15 4.59 5.07
N ASN A 63 -0.37 3.36 4.99
CA ASN A 63 0.29 2.18 5.54
C ASN A 63 1.64 1.90 4.89
N ALA A 64 1.90 2.40 3.67
CA ALA A 64 3.18 2.22 3.01
C ALA A 64 4.33 3.03 3.66
N ILE A 65 4.00 4.03 4.49
CA ILE A 65 4.98 4.94 5.10
C ILE A 65 4.84 5.09 6.62
N ASP A 66 3.91 4.36 7.24
CA ASP A 66 3.57 4.51 8.67
C ASP A 66 4.60 3.87 9.62
N GLY A 67 5.57 3.13 9.08
CA GLY A 67 6.62 2.45 9.86
C GLY A 67 6.16 1.17 10.55
N THR A 68 4.95 0.70 10.27
CA THR A 68 4.40 -0.55 10.81
C THR A 68 4.52 -1.70 9.81
N ASN A 69 4.03 -2.90 10.19
CA ASN A 69 3.92 -4.05 9.29
C ASN A 69 2.60 -4.06 8.49
N ASN A 70 1.80 -2.99 8.57
CA ASN A 70 0.63 -2.85 7.72
C ASN A 70 1.06 -2.60 6.27
N TRP A 71 0.16 -2.84 5.33
CA TRP A 71 0.43 -2.61 3.91
C TRP A 71 -0.68 -1.79 3.27
N TRP A 72 -0.34 -1.07 2.21
CA TRP A 72 -1.29 -0.57 1.22
C TRP A 72 -1.57 -1.66 0.20
N GLN A 73 -2.79 -1.69 -0.34
CA GLN A 73 -3.17 -2.65 -1.38
C GLN A 73 -3.97 -1.97 -2.51
N SER A 74 -3.60 -2.26 -3.75
CA SER A 74 -4.35 -1.85 -4.94
C SER A 74 -5.66 -2.64 -5.07
N PRO A 75 -6.64 -2.14 -5.83
CA PRO A 75 -7.81 -2.93 -6.20
C PRO A 75 -7.43 -4.21 -6.95
N SER A 76 -8.27 -5.24 -6.81
CA SER A 76 -8.12 -6.46 -7.59
C SER A 76 -8.31 -6.24 -9.10
N ILE A 77 -7.61 -7.03 -9.94
CA ILE A 77 -7.82 -7.02 -11.40
C ILE A 77 -9.25 -7.47 -11.79
N GLN A 78 -9.93 -8.20 -10.90
CA GLN A 78 -11.35 -8.56 -11.08
C GLN A 78 -12.23 -7.30 -11.17
N ASN A 79 -11.83 -6.19 -10.55
CA ASN A 79 -12.58 -4.94 -10.55
C ASN A 79 -12.34 -4.04 -11.77
N GLY A 80 -11.41 -4.39 -12.66
CA GLY A 80 -11.15 -3.62 -13.87
C GLY A 80 -9.75 -3.82 -14.45
N ARG A 81 -9.63 -3.72 -15.78
CA ARG A 81 -8.33 -3.81 -16.48
C ARG A 81 -7.48 -2.56 -16.28
N GLU A 82 -8.07 -1.44 -15.93
CA GLU A 82 -7.36 -0.22 -15.56
C GLU A 82 -6.42 -0.46 -14.37
N TYR A 83 -6.74 -1.39 -13.46
CA TYR A 83 -5.93 -1.73 -12.30
C TYR A 83 -4.69 -2.58 -12.64
N HIS A 84 -4.44 -2.88 -13.92
CA HIS A 84 -3.11 -3.30 -14.37
C HIS A 84 -2.07 -2.20 -14.22
N TRP A 85 -2.49 -0.93 -14.11
CA TRP A 85 -1.62 0.21 -13.89
C TRP A 85 -2.06 0.98 -12.64
N VAL A 86 -1.17 1.01 -11.65
CA VAL A 86 -1.33 1.80 -10.43
C VAL A 86 -0.16 2.76 -10.29
N THR A 87 -0.43 3.98 -9.85
CA THR A 87 0.56 5.03 -9.68
C THR A 87 0.55 5.50 -8.25
N ILE A 88 1.69 5.32 -7.58
CA ILE A 88 1.94 5.88 -6.24
C ILE A 88 2.81 7.12 -6.43
N THR A 89 2.34 8.25 -5.90
CA THR A 89 3.07 9.52 -5.91
C THR A 89 3.53 9.82 -4.49
N MET A 90 4.80 10.19 -4.33
CA MET A 90 5.38 10.55 -3.05
C MET A 90 6.08 11.91 -3.17
N ASP A 91 5.54 12.91 -2.46
CA ASP A 91 6.13 14.23 -2.32
C ASP A 91 6.94 14.27 -1.02
N LEU A 92 8.27 14.30 -1.17
CA LEU A 92 9.22 14.36 -0.05
C LEU A 92 9.23 15.72 0.64
N ARG A 93 8.56 16.73 0.09
CA ARG A 93 8.46 18.11 0.60
C ARG A 93 9.81 18.79 0.88
N GLN A 94 10.89 18.29 0.26
CA GLN A 94 12.22 18.85 0.46
C GLN A 94 12.39 20.08 -0.44
N VAL A 95 12.29 21.27 0.15
CA VAL A 95 12.68 22.51 -0.50
C VAL A 95 14.21 22.51 -0.69
N LYS A 96 14.66 22.71 -1.94
CA LYS A 96 16.01 23.25 -2.14
C LYS A 96 15.99 24.62 -1.47
N LEU A 97 16.79 24.81 -0.41
CA LEU A 97 17.08 26.15 0.07
C LEU A 97 17.70 26.91 -1.11
N SER A 98 16.91 27.74 -1.78
CA SER A 98 17.38 28.70 -2.78
C SER A 98 18.24 29.74 -2.04
N GLY A 99 19.49 29.40 -1.79
CA GLY A 99 20.40 30.23 -1.01
C GLY A 99 21.74 29.58 -0.66
N ILE A 100 21.89 28.26 -0.74
CA ILE A 100 23.22 27.64 -0.64
C ILE A 100 23.73 27.39 -2.06
N GLN A 101 24.32 28.44 -2.65
CA GLN A 101 25.29 28.24 -3.72
C GLN A 101 26.38 27.30 -3.17
N LYS A 102 26.71 26.27 -3.94
CA LYS A 102 27.99 25.56 -3.78
C LYS A 102 29.14 26.55 -3.89
#